data_AF-A0ABD7X9Y1-F1
#
_entry.id   AF-A0ABD7X9Y1-F1
#
_cell.length_a   1.000
_cell.length_b   1.000
_cell.length_c   1.000
_cell.angle_alpha   90.00
_cell.angle_beta   90.00
_cell.angle_gamma   90.00
#
_symmetry.space_group_name_H-M   'P 1'
#
loop_
_entity.id
_entity.type
_entity.pdbx_description
1 polymer ?
#
loop_
_entity_poly.entity_id
_entity_poly.type
_entity_poly.pdbx_seq_one_letter_code
_entity_poly.pdbx_strand_id
1 'polypeptide(L)'
;MSKVKVPAVFDKWYKQVEEKSIYSDFKHRAMYLIASQGFGYCVADENNILEIDFDLTEKEANTMRYYVGNHKEDAMRAILDGYEVEEQLYYIRIPHLEGSVVNYDLEDGHFFTSNTVEDAFIQTKFTMSFIEKNLPEFKQYAVKAEE
;
A
#
# COMPACT_ATOMS: atom_id res chain seq x y z
N MET A 1 18.49 -10.80 -7.92
CA MET A 1 17.53 -9.77 -8.38
C MET A 1 16.88 -9.16 -7.15
N SER A 2 16.67 -7.85 -7.12
CA SER A 2 15.88 -7.22 -6.06
C SER A 2 14.44 -7.72 -6.16
N LYS A 3 13.80 -8.01 -5.01
CA LYS A 3 12.38 -8.39 -4.98
C LYS A 3 11.52 -7.22 -5.46
N VAL A 4 10.40 -7.54 -6.10
CA VAL A 4 9.41 -6.53 -6.49
C VAL A 4 8.76 -5.98 -5.23
N LYS A 5 8.61 -4.65 -5.17
CA LYS A 5 7.85 -4.00 -4.11
C LYS A 5 6.39 -3.91 -4.53
N VAL A 6 5.48 -4.30 -3.63
CA VAL A 6 4.04 -4.33 -3.89
C VAL A 6 3.29 -3.59 -2.78
N PRO A 7 2.14 -2.97 -3.06
CA PRO A 7 1.35 -2.32 -2.01
C PRO A 7 0.83 -3.35 -1.01
N ALA A 8 0.60 -2.93 0.24
CA ALA A 8 0.09 -3.82 1.29
C ALA A 8 -1.21 -4.55 0.92
N VAL A 9 -2.05 -3.93 0.08
CA VAL A 9 -3.26 -4.58 -0.41
C VAL A 9 -2.99 -5.79 -1.31
N PHE A 10 -1.88 -5.79 -2.06
CA PHE A 10 -1.47 -6.94 -2.86
C PHE A 10 -1.17 -8.14 -1.97
N ASP A 11 -0.42 -7.93 -0.88
CA ASP A 11 -0.11 -8.99 0.09
C ASP A 11 -1.36 -9.55 0.76
N LYS A 12 -2.26 -8.66 1.21
CA LYS A 12 -3.55 -9.04 1.79
C LYS A 12 -4.39 -9.86 0.81
N TRP A 13 -4.46 -9.44 -0.44
CA TRP A 13 -5.17 -10.16 -1.49
C TRP A 13 -4.53 -11.52 -1.78
N TYR A 14 -3.21 -11.56 -1.96
CA TYR A 14 -2.48 -12.76 -2.35
C TYR A 14 -2.56 -13.87 -1.29
N LYS A 15 -2.49 -13.52 0.00
CA LYS A 15 -2.75 -14.44 1.12
C LYS A 15 -4.16 -15.01 1.08
N GLN A 16 -5.17 -14.20 0.78
CA GLN A 16 -6.53 -14.71 0.64
C GLN A 16 -6.70 -15.61 -0.59
N VAL A 17 -5.96 -15.38 -1.68
CA VAL A 17 -5.94 -16.31 -2.83
C VAL A 17 -5.38 -17.66 -2.41
N GLU A 18 -4.28 -17.67 -1.64
CA GLU A 18 -3.69 -18.89 -1.08
C GLU A 18 -4.69 -19.62 -0.17
N GLU A 19 -5.30 -18.93 0.79
CA GLU A 19 -6.27 -19.49 1.74
C GLU A 19 -7.55 -20.02 1.08
N LYS A 20 -8.08 -19.30 0.08
CA LYS A 20 -9.34 -19.63 -0.61
C LYS A 20 -9.12 -20.52 -1.84
N SER A 21 -7.88 -20.90 -2.16
CA SER A 21 -7.61 -21.80 -3.27
C SER A 21 -7.87 -23.24 -2.89
N ILE A 22 -8.88 -23.84 -3.52
CA ILE A 22 -9.07 -25.30 -3.52
C ILE A 22 -8.08 -26.03 -4.45
N TYR A 23 -7.34 -25.28 -5.27
CA TYR A 23 -6.35 -25.82 -6.19
C TYR A 23 -4.97 -25.88 -5.54
N SER A 24 -4.23 -26.95 -5.81
CA SER A 24 -2.85 -27.14 -5.34
C SER A 24 -1.86 -26.11 -5.88
N ASP A 25 -2.20 -25.38 -6.95
CA ASP A 25 -1.39 -24.31 -7.54
C ASP A 25 -2.12 -22.95 -7.48
N PHE A 26 -2.18 -22.38 -6.28
CA PHE A 26 -2.78 -21.07 -6.05
C PHE A 26 -2.00 -19.94 -6.75
N LYS A 27 -0.70 -20.13 -7.03
CA LYS A 27 0.12 -19.16 -7.77
C LYS A 27 -0.38 -19.01 -9.19
N HIS A 28 -0.67 -20.13 -9.87
CA HIS A 28 -1.28 -20.12 -11.19
C HIS A 28 -2.63 -19.38 -11.17
N ARG A 29 -3.46 -19.64 -10.15
CA ARG A 29 -4.73 -18.92 -9.97
C ARG A 29 -4.52 -17.42 -9.78
N ALA A 30 -3.59 -17.00 -8.92
CA ALA A 30 -3.29 -15.59 -8.70
C ALA A 30 -2.84 -14.89 -9.99
N MET A 31 -1.96 -15.52 -10.78
CA MET A 31 -1.52 -14.98 -12.08
C MET A 31 -2.68 -14.90 -13.08
N TYR A 32 -3.56 -15.89 -13.13
CA TYR A 32 -4.75 -15.86 -13.97
C TYR A 32 -5.68 -14.70 -13.62
N LEU A 33 -5.93 -14.45 -12.32
CA LEU A 33 -6.74 -13.33 -11.84
C LEU A 33 -6.12 -11.96 -12.16
N ILE A 34 -4.80 -11.84 -12.12
CA ILE A 34 -4.09 -10.63 -12.55
C ILE A 34 -4.19 -10.46 -14.07
N ALA A 35 -4.02 -11.54 -14.82
CA ALA A 35 -4.09 -11.52 -16.28
C ALA A 35 -5.48 -11.11 -16.78
N SER A 36 -6.54 -11.59 -16.12
CA SER A 36 -7.94 -11.34 -16.48
C SER A 36 -8.39 -9.88 -16.30
N GLN A 37 -7.63 -9.04 -15.60
CA GLN A 37 -7.93 -7.61 -15.45
C GLN A 37 -7.58 -6.80 -16.70
N GLY A 38 -8.53 -6.05 -17.26
CA GLY A 38 -8.28 -5.15 -18.40
C GLY A 38 -9.47 -5.02 -19.36
N PHE A 39 -9.19 -4.68 -20.62
CA PHE A 39 -10.21 -4.58 -21.68
C PHE A 39 -10.89 -5.95 -21.89
N GLY A 40 -12.17 -6.04 -21.53
CA GLY A 40 -12.91 -7.32 -21.46
C GLY A 40 -13.56 -7.62 -20.10
N TYR A 41 -13.59 -6.64 -19.18
CA TYR A 41 -14.21 -6.69 -17.85
C TYR A 41 -15.61 -7.35 -17.79
N CYS A 42 -16.34 -7.34 -18.92
CA CYS A 42 -17.68 -7.89 -19.08
C CYS A 42 -17.75 -9.37 -19.53
N VAL A 43 -16.62 -10.08 -19.65
CA VAL A 43 -16.59 -11.49 -20.09
C VAL A 43 -16.11 -12.44 -18.98
N ALA A 44 -15.79 -11.93 -17.79
CA ALA A 44 -15.13 -12.67 -16.72
C ALA A 44 -15.92 -12.68 -15.39
N ASP A 45 -17.26 -12.68 -15.45
CA ASP A 45 -18.28 -12.61 -14.36
C ASP A 45 -18.04 -13.54 -13.13
N GLU A 46 -17.12 -14.51 -13.21
CA GLU A 46 -16.78 -15.45 -12.14
C GLU A 46 -15.25 -15.57 -11.90
N ASN A 47 -14.45 -14.81 -12.66
CA ASN A 47 -12.98 -14.86 -12.71
C ASN A 47 -12.33 -13.48 -12.49
N ASN A 48 -13.07 -12.58 -11.85
CA ASN A 48 -12.62 -11.27 -11.46
C ASN A 48 -11.87 -11.35 -10.12
N ILE A 49 -10.70 -10.71 -10.04
CA ILE A 49 -9.92 -10.53 -8.79
C ILE A 49 -10.75 -9.89 -7.67
N LEU A 50 -11.91 -9.30 -7.97
CA LEU A 50 -12.81 -8.70 -6.97
C LEU A 50 -14.17 -9.38 -6.84
N GLU A 51 -14.53 -10.35 -7.67
CA GLU A 51 -15.79 -11.12 -7.51
C GLU A 51 -15.59 -12.44 -6.77
N ILE A 52 -14.33 -12.89 -6.65
CA ILE A 52 -14.00 -13.82 -5.58
C ILE A 52 -14.16 -13.02 -4.28
N ASP A 53 -14.96 -13.55 -3.35
CA ASP A 53 -15.30 -13.00 -2.03
C ASP A 53 -14.04 -12.73 -1.18
N PHE A 54 -13.27 -11.71 -1.54
CA PHE A 54 -12.10 -11.24 -0.81
C PHE A 54 -12.53 -10.12 0.13
N ASP A 55 -12.04 -10.18 1.36
CA ASP A 55 -12.26 -9.16 2.38
C ASP A 55 -11.38 -7.93 2.10
N LEU A 56 -11.76 -7.16 1.09
CA LEU A 56 -11.16 -5.88 0.72
C LEU A 56 -12.20 -4.76 0.90
N THR A 57 -11.81 -3.70 1.58
CA THR A 57 -12.57 -2.44 1.59
C THR A 57 -12.64 -1.87 0.17
N GLU A 58 -13.62 -1.01 -0.11
CA GLU A 58 -13.73 -0.35 -1.42
C GLU A 58 -12.43 0.39 -1.81
N LYS A 59 -11.80 1.06 -0.84
CA LYS A 59 -10.51 1.74 -1.03
C LYS A 59 -9.41 0.75 -1.42
N GLU A 60 -9.26 -0.35 -0.67
CA GLU A 60 -8.30 -1.40 -0.97
C GLU A 60 -8.55 -2.00 -2.37
N ALA A 61 -9.80 -2.30 -2.71
CA ALA A 61 -10.17 -2.82 -4.03
C ALA A 61 -9.77 -1.85 -5.14
N ASN A 62 -9.99 -0.55 -4.97
CA ASN A 62 -9.58 0.48 -5.93
C ASN A 62 -8.05 0.58 -6.07
N THR A 63 -7.31 0.56 -4.95
CA THR A 63 -5.83 0.52 -4.96
C THR A 63 -5.32 -0.72 -5.70
N MET A 64 -5.93 -1.89 -5.45
CA MET A 64 -5.55 -3.13 -6.12
C MET A 64 -5.82 -3.08 -7.63
N ARG A 65 -6.98 -2.54 -8.06
CA ARG A 65 -7.27 -2.33 -9.50
C ARG A 65 -6.27 -1.41 -10.15
N TYR A 66 -5.97 -0.28 -9.51
CA TYR A 66 -5.01 0.68 -10.02
C TYR A 66 -3.61 0.06 -10.14
N TYR A 67 -3.16 -0.63 -9.09
CA TYR A 67 -1.86 -1.30 -9.09
C TYR A 67 -1.77 -2.36 -10.19
N VAL A 68 -2.70 -3.31 -10.25
CA VAL A 68 -2.69 -4.37 -11.29
C VAL A 68 -2.83 -3.79 -12.70
N GLY A 69 -3.65 -2.75 -12.87
CA GLY A 69 -3.85 -2.09 -14.16
C GLY A 69 -2.58 -1.45 -14.72
N ASN A 70 -1.73 -0.88 -13.85
CA ASN A 70 -0.51 -0.17 -14.26
C ASN A 70 0.77 -1.01 -14.11
N HIS A 71 0.77 -2.03 -13.26
CA HIS A 71 1.96 -2.80 -12.84
C HIS A 71 1.76 -4.31 -13.01
N LYS A 72 1.07 -4.74 -14.08
CA LYS A 72 0.71 -6.14 -14.30
C LYS A 72 1.92 -7.09 -14.35
N GLU A 73 2.99 -6.69 -15.03
CA GLU A 73 4.23 -7.48 -15.11
C GLU A 73 4.88 -7.64 -13.73
N ASP A 74 5.03 -6.54 -13.00
CA ASP A 74 5.58 -6.53 -11.64
C ASP A 74 4.74 -7.40 -10.70
N ALA A 75 3.41 -7.33 -10.81
CA ALA A 75 2.48 -8.16 -10.05
C ALA A 75 2.65 -9.67 -10.34
N MET A 76 2.89 -10.07 -11.59
CA MET A 76 3.20 -11.47 -11.92
C MET A 76 4.59 -11.90 -11.44
N ARG A 77 5.59 -11.02 -11.56
CA ARG A 77 6.95 -11.27 -11.05
C ARG A 77 6.97 -11.41 -9.53
N ALA A 78 6.18 -10.62 -8.82
CA ALA A 78 5.98 -10.74 -7.38
C ALA A 78 5.54 -12.16 -6.97
N ILE A 79 4.63 -12.78 -7.73
CA ILE A 79 4.14 -14.15 -7.46
C ILE A 79 5.22 -15.22 -7.71
N LEU A 80 5.97 -15.04 -8.80
CA LEU A 80 6.97 -16.01 -9.27
C LEU A 80 8.25 -15.94 -8.43
N ASP A 81 8.79 -14.73 -8.28
CA ASP A 81 10.12 -14.47 -7.71
C ASP A 81 10.05 -14.11 -6.21
N GLY A 82 8.84 -13.85 -5.69
CA GLY A 82 8.61 -13.28 -4.37
C GLY A 82 8.65 -11.76 -4.36
N TYR A 83 8.11 -11.16 -3.30
CA TYR A 83 7.95 -9.71 -3.17
C TYR A 83 8.31 -9.20 -1.78
N GLU A 84 8.39 -7.87 -1.67
CA GLU A 84 8.42 -7.11 -0.43
C GLU A 84 7.22 -6.17 -0.40
N VAL A 85 6.61 -6.00 0.77
CA VAL A 85 5.49 -5.08 0.92
C VAL A 85 6.03 -3.66 1.12
N GLU A 86 5.49 -2.71 0.36
CA GLU A 86 5.78 -1.30 0.55
C GLU A 86 5.33 -0.86 1.94
N GLU A 87 6.25 -0.23 2.68
CA GLU A 87 5.94 0.23 4.03
C GLU A 87 4.93 1.37 3.96
N GLN A 88 3.79 1.21 4.65
CA GLN A 88 2.81 2.28 4.79
C GLN A 88 3.50 3.50 5.43
N LEU A 89 3.41 4.62 4.73
CA LEU A 89 3.91 5.89 5.21
C LEU A 89 2.83 6.67 5.97
N TYR A 90 3.26 7.48 6.91
CA TYR A 90 2.43 8.26 7.81
C TYR A 90 2.94 9.70 7.90
N TYR A 91 2.00 10.65 7.96
CA TYR A 91 2.23 11.98 8.49
C TYR A 91 1.96 11.98 10.00
N ILE A 92 2.64 12.84 10.76
CA ILE A 92 2.29 13.08 12.17
C ILE A 92 1.61 14.45 12.25
N ARG A 93 0.33 14.48 12.63
CA ARG A 93 -0.49 15.71 12.69
C ARG A 93 -0.84 16.05 14.13
N ILE A 94 -0.21 17.10 14.69
CA ILE A 94 -0.39 17.47 16.09
C ILE A 94 -1.70 18.25 16.27
N PRO A 95 -2.70 17.78 17.05
CA PRO A 95 -4.04 18.39 17.11
C PRO A 95 -4.07 19.83 17.62
N HIS A 96 -3.11 20.21 18.47
CA HIS A 96 -3.04 21.54 19.08
C HIS A 96 -2.29 22.57 18.23
N LEU A 97 -1.75 22.15 17.08
CA LEU A 97 -1.05 22.99 16.13
C LEU A 97 -1.81 22.92 14.81
N GLU A 98 -2.76 23.83 14.61
CA GLU A 98 -3.68 23.80 13.47
C GLU A 98 -2.94 23.59 12.15
N GLY A 99 -3.28 22.51 11.45
CA GLY A 99 -2.71 22.16 10.15
C GLY A 99 -1.22 21.77 10.16
N SER A 100 -0.58 21.64 11.32
CA SER A 100 0.86 21.41 11.39
C SER A 100 1.23 19.93 11.28
N VAL A 101 2.27 19.66 10.48
CA VAL A 101 2.88 18.34 10.35
C VAL A 101 4.27 18.33 10.94
N VAL A 102 4.67 17.21 11.56
CA VAL A 102 6.07 17.01 11.97
C VAL A 102 6.91 16.71 10.73
N ASN A 103 8.05 17.38 10.65
CA ASN A 103 9.07 17.23 9.63
C ASN A 103 10.41 16.87 10.26
N TYR A 104 11.28 16.28 9.46
CA TYR A 104 12.63 15.91 9.86
C TYR A 104 13.64 16.49 8.89
N ASP A 105 14.57 17.28 9.40
CA ASP A 105 15.70 17.78 8.64
C ASP A 105 16.80 16.72 8.59
N LEU A 106 17.20 16.30 7.39
CA LEU A 106 18.24 15.30 7.19
C LEU A 106 19.66 15.87 7.37
N GLU A 107 19.86 17.17 7.19
CA GLU A 107 21.17 17.80 7.31
C GLU A 107 21.56 17.94 8.78
N ASP A 108 20.64 18.49 9.57
CA ASP A 108 20.89 18.83 10.98
C ASP A 108 20.26 17.83 11.97
N GLY A 109 19.49 16.86 11.47
CA GLY A 109 18.96 15.75 12.27
C GLY A 109 17.90 16.16 13.30
N HIS A 110 17.24 17.30 13.13
CA HIS A 110 16.25 17.83 14.07
C HIS A 110 14.82 17.71 13.52
N PHE A 111 13.87 17.61 14.45
CA PHE A 111 12.44 17.63 14.14
C PHE A 111 11.88 19.06 14.26
N PHE A 112 10.99 19.42 13.35
CA PHE A 112 10.30 20.71 13.38
C PHE A 112 8.85 20.56 12.92
N THR A 113 8.01 21.56 13.18
CA THR A 113 6.62 21.60 12.71
C THR A 113 6.44 22.75 11.73
N SER A 114 5.77 22.50 10.60
CA SER A 114 5.39 23.56 9.67
C SER A 114 3.88 23.57 9.44
N ASN A 115 3.30 24.76 9.24
CA ASN A 115 1.90 24.92 8.86
C ASN A 115 1.73 24.67 7.35
N THR A 116 0.56 24.19 6.96
CA THR A 116 0.23 23.86 5.56
C THR A 116 -0.18 25.06 4.71
N VAL A 117 -0.24 26.28 5.27
CA VAL A 117 -0.86 27.43 4.59
C VAL A 117 0.18 28.30 3.86
N GLU A 118 1.44 28.30 4.31
CA GLU A 118 2.51 29.10 3.67
C GLU A 118 3.73 28.27 3.22
N ASP A 119 4.01 27.09 3.80
CA ASP A 119 5.18 26.26 3.50
C ASP A 119 4.83 24.91 2.84
N ALA A 120 4.11 24.96 1.73
CA ALA A 120 3.51 23.82 1.02
C ALA A 120 4.48 22.74 0.47
N PHE A 121 5.77 22.75 0.81
CA PHE A 121 6.78 21.92 0.14
C PHE A 121 7.35 20.76 0.97
N ILE A 122 7.27 20.79 2.32
CA ILE A 122 7.89 19.73 3.13
C ILE A 122 6.84 19.09 4.04
N GLN A 123 6.39 17.90 3.64
CA GLN A 123 5.60 16.99 4.46
C GLN A 123 6.34 15.67 4.54
N THR A 124 7.15 15.52 5.57
CA THR A 124 7.96 14.32 5.77
C THR A 124 7.04 13.15 6.06
N LYS A 125 7.24 12.08 5.29
CA LYS A 125 6.52 10.82 5.42
C LYS A 125 7.39 9.84 6.21
N PHE A 126 6.84 9.26 7.27
CA PHE A 126 7.56 8.33 8.14
C PHE A 126 6.95 6.94 8.08
N THR A 127 7.76 5.92 8.28
CA THR A 127 7.29 4.55 8.47
C THR A 127 6.88 4.37 9.93
N MET A 128 5.92 3.48 10.22
CA MET A 128 5.49 3.27 11.61
C MET A 128 6.65 2.79 12.51
N SER A 129 7.55 1.96 11.98
CA SER A 129 8.74 1.50 12.68
C SER A 129 9.68 2.66 13.06
N PHE A 130 9.82 3.66 12.18
CA PHE A 130 10.57 4.87 12.49
C PHE A 130 9.89 5.69 13.59
N ILE A 131 8.57 5.87 13.53
CA ILE A 131 7.81 6.62 14.54
C ILE A 131 7.93 5.94 15.90
N GLU A 132 7.74 4.63 15.98
CA GLU A 132 7.83 3.88 17.24
C GLU A 132 9.21 3.95 17.88
N LYS A 133 10.27 3.98 17.06
CA LYS A 133 11.64 4.04 17.53
C LYS A 133 12.08 5.44 17.97
N ASN A 134 11.71 6.47 17.21
CA ASN A 134 12.28 7.81 17.36
C ASN A 134 11.29 8.85 17.90
N LEU A 135 9.99 8.64 17.72
CA LEU A 135 8.91 9.57 18.07
C LEU A 135 7.72 8.84 18.74
N PRO A 136 7.95 7.94 19.73
CA PRO A 136 6.90 7.08 20.28
C PRO A 136 5.71 7.86 20.86
N GLU A 137 5.96 9.02 21.46
CA GLU A 137 4.95 9.91 22.04
C GLU A 137 3.99 10.49 20.99
N PHE A 138 4.43 10.58 19.73
CA PHE A 138 3.65 11.11 18.62
C PHE A 138 2.94 10.03 17.79
N LYS A 139 3.13 8.75 18.12
CA LYS A 139 2.47 7.63 17.43
C LYS A 139 0.96 7.78 17.32
N GLN A 140 0.32 8.26 18.39
CA GLN A 140 -1.13 8.49 18.44
C GLN A 140 -1.63 9.53 17.42
N TYR A 141 -0.74 10.36 16.87
CA TYR A 141 -1.03 11.39 15.89
C TYR A 141 -0.62 11.00 14.47
N ALA A 142 -0.17 9.75 14.26
CA ALA A 142 0.19 9.23 12.97
C ALA A 142 -1.07 9.01 12.11
N VAL A 143 -1.13 9.70 10.98
CA VAL A 143 -2.21 9.60 9.98
C VAL A 143 -1.59 9.03 8.71
N LYS A 144 -2.21 8.02 8.11
CA LYS A 144 -1.73 7.42 6.86
C LYS A 144 -1.54 8.52 5.80
N ALA A 145 -0.36 8.57 5.20
CA ALA A 145 -0.13 9.39 4.03
C ALA A 145 -0.86 8.74 2.85
N GLU A 146 -1.71 9.51 2.18
CA GLU A 146 -2.28 9.09 0.90
C GLU A 146 -1.24 9.29 -0.20
N GLU A 147 -1.23 8.39 -1.18
CA GLU A 147 -0.44 8.52 -2.41
C GLU A 147 -1.09 9.48 -3.39
#